data_AF-A0A432CZW4-F1
#
_entry.id   AF-A0A432CZW4-F1
#
_cell.length_a   1.000
_cell.length_b   1.000
_cell.length_c   1.000
_cell.angle_alpha   90.00
_cell.angle_beta   90.00
_cell.angle_gamma   90.00
#
_symmetry.space_group_name_H-M   'P 1'
#
loop_
_entity.id
_entity.type
_entity.pdbx_description
1 polymer ?
#
loop_
_entity_poly.entity_id
_entity_poly.type
_entity_poly.pdbx_seq_one_letter_code
_entity_poly.pdbx_strand_id
1 'polypeptide(L)'
;MAAEKLTRGRFVQIIIMLTLLITVFIWRTVTFTETTIIECNLKPNCTFSVKNEAFSAEIVEGNVLVKKPSKKWVLTPQNSDINITENDSNWVISPGENNEFEITISDLEQANLAGVKFRI
;
A
#
# COMPACT_ATOMS: atom_id res chain seq x y z
N MET A 1 -44.84 6.93 -12.83
CA MET A 1 -45.24 5.51 -12.83
C MET A 1 -45.99 5.25 -11.54
N ALA A 2 -47.14 4.59 -11.56
CA ALA A 2 -47.96 4.38 -10.36
C ALA A 2 -47.12 3.70 -9.27
N ALA A 3 -47.03 4.32 -8.09
CA ALA A 3 -46.38 3.72 -6.95
C ALA A 3 -47.23 2.52 -6.50
N GLU A 4 -46.81 1.32 -6.89
CA GLU A 4 -47.44 0.08 -6.47
C GLU A 4 -47.46 0.05 -4.93
N LYS A 5 -48.63 -0.24 -4.33
CA LYS A 5 -48.75 -0.32 -2.86
C LYS A 5 -47.81 -1.42 -2.38
N LEU A 6 -46.67 -1.03 -1.79
CA LEU A 6 -45.73 -1.96 -1.18
C LEU A 6 -46.48 -2.77 -0.11
N THR A 7 -46.70 -4.04 -0.39
CA THR A 7 -47.21 -4.98 0.60
C THR A 7 -46.18 -5.10 1.71
N ARG A 8 -46.63 -5.16 2.98
CA ARG A 8 -45.77 -5.13 4.17
C ARG A 8 -44.61 -6.15 4.10
N GLY A 9 -44.83 -7.31 3.48
CA GLY A 9 -43.81 -8.34 3.28
C GLY A 9 -42.70 -7.93 2.31
N ARG A 10 -43.03 -7.30 1.18
CA ARG A 10 -42.04 -6.79 0.22
C ARG A 10 -41.22 -5.65 0.80
N PHE A 11 -41.84 -4.81 1.63
CA PHE A 11 -41.12 -3.73 2.33
C PHE A 11 -40.06 -4.28 3.28
N VAL A 12 -40.42 -5.27 4.12
CA VAL A 12 -39.45 -5.91 5.04
C VAL A 12 -38.29 -6.55 4.27
N GLN A 13 -38.58 -7.23 3.16
CA GLN A 13 -37.56 -7.83 2.31
C GLN A 13 -36.56 -6.79 1.79
N ILE A 14 -37.04 -5.64 1.31
CA ILE A 14 -36.20 -4.54 0.81
C ILE A 14 -35.33 -3.97 1.93
N ILE A 15 -35.88 -3.75 3.12
CA ILE A 15 -35.12 -3.23 4.26
C ILE A 15 -34.00 -4.18 4.67
N ILE A 16 -34.27 -5.49 4.75
CA ILE A 16 -33.23 -6.49 5.06
C ILE A 16 -32.12 -6.44 4.00
N MET A 17 -32.48 -6.43 2.72
CA MET A 17 -31.52 -6.34 1.61
C MET A 17 -30.67 -5.06 1.71
N LEU A 18 -31.31 -3.92 1.97
CA LEU A 18 -30.65 -2.62 2.09
C LEU A 18 -29.66 -2.61 3.28
N THR A 19 -30.07 -3.11 4.44
CA THR A 19 -29.21 -3.14 5.63
C THR A 19 -27.97 -4.01 5.45
N LEU A 20 -28.10 -5.15 4.75
CA LEU A 20 -26.95 -6.00 4.42
C LEU A 20 -25.97 -5.28 3.50
N LEU A 21 -26.47 -4.63 2.45
CA LEU A 21 -25.62 -3.86 1.53
C LEU A 21 -24.90 -2.72 2.25
N ILE A 22 -25.61 -1.97 3.11
CA ILE A 22 -25.02 -0.88 3.88
C ILE A 22 -23.92 -1.42 4.81
N THR A 23 -24.16 -2.53 5.50
CA THR A 23 -23.18 -3.12 6.42
C THR A 23 -21.90 -3.52 5.70
N VAL A 24 -22.02 -4.23 4.57
CA VAL A 24 -20.87 -4.64 3.75
C VAL A 24 -20.17 -3.42 3.15
N PHE A 25 -20.92 -2.42 2.70
CA PHE A 25 -20.37 -1.19 2.16
C PHE A 25 -19.56 -0.42 3.21
N ILE A 26 -20.12 -0.20 4.40
CA ILE A 26 -19.43 0.46 5.51
C ILE A 26 -18.17 -0.33 5.89
N TRP A 27 -18.26 -1.66 5.99
CA TRP A 27 -17.09 -2.48 6.27
C TRP A 27 -16.00 -2.25 5.22
N ARG A 28 -16.35 -2.33 3.93
CA ARG A 28 -15.40 -2.06 2.83
C ARG A 28 -14.81 -0.66 2.91
N THR A 29 -15.62 0.37 3.18
CA THR A 29 -15.16 1.76 3.30
C THR A 29 -14.21 1.96 4.48
N VAL A 30 -14.49 1.39 5.65
CA VAL A 30 -13.62 1.49 6.83
C VAL A 30 -12.31 0.73 6.63
N THR A 31 -12.36 -0.42 5.97
CA THR A 31 -11.17 -1.23 5.66
C THR A 31 -10.39 -0.72 4.45
N PHE A 32 -10.90 0.28 3.73
CA PHE A 32 -10.22 0.81 2.55
C PHE A 32 -9.09 1.73 3.00
N THR A 33 -7.87 1.22 2.87
CA THR A 33 -6.64 1.99 3.01
C THR A 33 -6.20 2.46 1.64
N GLU A 34 -6.13 3.77 1.41
CA GLU A 34 -5.52 4.30 0.20
C GLU A 34 -4.01 4.08 0.25
N THR A 35 -3.52 3.20 -0.62
CA THR A 35 -2.09 3.00 -0.82
C THR A 35 -1.56 4.17 -1.63
N THR A 36 -0.80 5.07 -1.01
CA THR A 36 -0.13 6.15 -1.75
C THR A 36 0.99 5.55 -2.58
N ILE A 37 0.88 5.60 -3.91
CA ILE A 37 1.94 5.13 -4.82
C ILE A 37 2.92 6.27 -5.07
N ILE A 38 4.18 6.05 -4.70
CA ILE A 38 5.27 7.01 -4.86
C ILE A 38 6.23 6.48 -5.92
N GLU A 39 6.42 7.23 -7.00
CA GLU A 39 7.37 6.87 -8.04
C GLU A 39 8.78 7.39 -7.71
N CYS A 40 9.74 6.46 -7.64
CA CYS A 40 11.12 6.73 -7.30
C CYS A 40 12.02 6.34 -8.47
N ASN A 41 12.46 7.33 -9.25
CA ASN A 41 13.40 7.15 -10.36
C ASN A 41 14.83 7.26 -9.82
N LEU A 42 15.59 6.15 -9.78
CA LEU A 42 16.94 6.15 -9.25
C LEU A 42 17.95 6.66 -10.28
N LYS A 43 18.35 7.93 -10.20
CA LYS A 43 19.42 8.51 -11.02
C LYS A 43 20.23 9.54 -10.23
N PRO A 44 21.31 9.19 -9.49
CA PRO A 44 21.79 7.90 -8.96
C PRO A 44 21.22 7.57 -7.56
N ASN A 45 20.46 8.50 -7.00
CA ASN A 45 19.71 8.39 -5.76
C ASN A 45 18.31 8.95 -5.96
N CYS A 46 17.43 8.67 -5.01
CA CYS A 46 16.05 9.12 -5.00
C CYS A 46 15.65 9.38 -3.55
N THR A 47 15.03 10.52 -3.29
CA THR A 47 14.52 10.85 -1.96
C THR A 47 13.01 10.99 -2.06
N PHE A 48 12.29 10.29 -1.20
CA PHE A 48 10.84 10.33 -1.14
C PHE A 48 10.37 10.46 0.30
N SER A 49 9.19 11.02 0.51
CA SER A 49 8.62 11.21 1.84
C SER A 49 7.40 10.32 2.01
N VAL A 50 7.41 9.50 3.06
CA VAL A 50 6.24 8.72 3.48
C VAL A 50 5.81 9.24 4.84
N LYS A 51 4.55 9.68 4.96
CA LYS A 51 3.99 10.16 6.25
C LYS A 51 4.84 11.25 6.92
N ASN A 52 5.40 12.15 6.11
CA ASN A 52 6.26 13.25 6.55
C ASN A 52 7.65 12.83 7.07
N GLU A 53 8.03 11.56 6.91
CA GLU A 53 9.39 11.06 7.13
C GLU A 53 10.10 10.85 5.79
N ALA A 54 11.34 11.33 5.67
CA ALA A 54 12.12 11.25 4.45
C ALA A 54 12.91 9.94 4.37
N PHE A 55 12.80 9.26 3.24
CA PHE A 55 13.53 8.06 2.87
C PHE A 55 14.49 8.40 1.73
N SER A 56 15.69 7.82 1.78
CA SER A 56 16.70 7.99 0.74
C SER A 56 17.09 6.64 0.17
N ALA A 57 16.91 6.48 -1.13
CA ALA A 57 17.32 5.31 -1.89
C ALA A 57 18.53 5.65 -2.76
N GLU A 58 19.55 4.80 -2.77
CA GLU A 58 20.75 4.96 -3.59
C GLU A 58 21.14 3.62 -4.23
N ILE A 59 21.69 3.67 -5.45
CA ILE A 59 22.23 2.49 -6.12
C ILE A 59 23.68 2.30 -5.65
N VAL A 60 23.97 1.15 -5.03
CA VAL A 60 25.31 0.76 -4.57
C VAL A 60 25.62 -0.62 -5.14
N GLU A 61 26.63 -0.70 -6.01
CA GLU A 61 27.11 -1.97 -6.61
C GLU A 61 26.00 -2.82 -7.27
N GLY A 62 25.01 -2.17 -7.90
CA GLY A 62 23.88 -2.84 -8.56
C GLY A 62 22.72 -3.21 -7.61
N ASN A 63 22.85 -2.97 -6.31
CA ASN A 63 21.77 -3.10 -5.33
C ASN A 63 21.16 -1.73 -5.02
N VAL A 64 19.89 -1.73 -4.63
CA VAL A 64 19.20 -0.52 -4.15
C VAL A 64 19.24 -0.50 -2.63
N LEU A 65 19.97 0.46 -2.07
CA LEU A 65 20.03 0.71 -0.64
C LEU A 65 18.99 1.76 -0.27
N VAL A 66 18.02 1.41 0.57
CA VAL A 66 17.02 2.34 1.10
C VAL A 66 17.31 2.60 2.58
N LYS A 67 17.66 3.84 2.91
CA LYS A 67 17.94 4.29 4.29
C LYS A 67 16.62 4.54 5.02
N LYS A 68 16.47 3.94 6.20
CA LYS A 68 15.29 4.09 7.04
C LYS A 68 15.45 5.30 7.96
N PRO A 69 14.41 6.12 8.14
CA PRO A 69 14.42 7.17 9.15
C PRO A 69 14.28 6.61 10.57
N SER A 70 13.59 5.47 10.75
CA SER A 70 13.32 4.86 12.07
C SER A 70 13.07 3.34 11.98
N LYS A 71 13.16 2.63 13.12
CA LYS A 71 12.96 1.16 13.22
C LYS A 71 11.50 0.69 13.10
N LYS A 72 10.55 1.62 13.04
CA LYS A 72 9.11 1.31 13.05
C LYS A 72 8.55 0.88 11.69
N TRP A 73 9.37 1.01 10.65
CA TRP A 73 8.96 0.76 9.28
C TRP A 73 9.32 -0.66 8.85
N VAL A 74 8.43 -1.30 8.09
CA VAL A 74 8.63 -2.61 7.49
C VAL A 74 8.42 -2.51 5.99
N LEU A 75 9.26 -3.24 5.25
CA LEU A 75 9.24 -3.31 3.80
C LEU A 75 8.73 -4.69 3.40
N THR A 76 7.58 -4.72 2.71
CA THR A 76 7.00 -5.94 2.16
C THR A 76 7.13 -5.92 0.64
N PRO A 77 7.78 -6.94 0.03
CA PRO A 77 7.84 -7.05 -1.42
C PRO A 77 6.44 -7.35 -1.97
N GLN A 78 6.04 -6.66 -3.04
CA GLN A 78 4.83 -7.02 -3.78
C GLN A 78 5.12 -8.12 -4.82
N ASN A 79 6.37 -8.23 -5.29
CA ASN A 79 6.82 -9.25 -6.24
C ASN A 79 7.74 -10.28 -5.57
N SER A 80 7.51 -11.55 -5.88
CA SER A 80 8.19 -12.71 -5.27
C SER A 80 9.67 -12.88 -5.67
N ASP A 81 10.14 -12.17 -6.70
CA ASP A 81 11.49 -12.30 -7.27
C ASP A 81 12.53 -11.32 -6.68
N ILE A 82 12.19 -10.62 -5.59
CA ILE A 82 13.05 -9.60 -4.99
C ILE A 82 13.58 -10.10 -3.64
N ASN A 83 14.91 -10.17 -3.52
CA ASN A 83 15.56 -10.44 -2.23
C ASN A 83 15.76 -9.14 -1.46
N ILE A 84 15.14 -9.07 -0.28
CA ILE A 84 15.28 -7.94 0.64
C ILE A 84 16.11 -8.41 1.84
N THR A 85 17.25 -7.77 2.05
CA THR A 85 18.05 -7.95 3.26
C THR A 85 17.84 -6.75 4.17
N GLU A 86 17.33 -7.00 5.37
CA GLU A 86 17.10 -5.96 6.36
C GLU A 86 18.29 -5.83 7.31
N ASN A 87 18.78 -4.59 7.47
CA ASN A 87 19.72 -4.22 8.53
C ASN A 87 19.06 -3.16 9.45
N ASP A 88 19.69 -2.87 10.59
CA ASP A 88 19.17 -2.03 11.67
C ASP A 88 18.84 -0.58 11.22
N SER A 89 19.47 -0.09 10.15
CA SER A 89 19.26 1.26 9.61
C SER A 89 18.89 1.32 8.12
N ASN A 90 19.10 0.25 7.35
CA ASN A 90 18.90 0.26 5.89
C ASN A 90 18.24 -1.04 5.40
N TRP A 91 17.53 -0.96 4.28
CA TRP A 91 17.14 -2.13 3.48
C TRP A 91 18.02 -2.22 2.24
N VAL A 92 18.57 -3.39 1.99
CA VAL A 92 19.28 -3.70 0.75
C VAL A 92 18.34 -4.52 -0.11
N ILE A 93 18.02 -4.00 -1.28
CA ILE A 93 17.12 -4.61 -2.25
C ILE A 93 17.98 -5.01 -3.45
N SER A 94 18.01 -6.30 -3.75
CA SER A 94 18.66 -6.81 -4.96
C SER A 94 17.60 -6.94 -6.05
N PRO A 95 17.50 -5.98 -7.00
CA PRO A 95 16.62 -6.13 -8.15
C PRO A 95 17.09 -7.35 -8.95
N GLY A 96 16.16 -8.21 -9.36
CA GLY A 96 16.45 -9.32 -10.28
C GLY A 96 16.76 -8.82 -11.70
N GLU A 97 16.33 -9.56 -12.74
CA GLU A 97 16.53 -9.14 -14.14
C GLU A 97 15.69 -7.91 -14.56
N ASN A 98 14.73 -7.48 -13.75
CA ASN A 98 13.83 -6.37 -14.07
C ASN A 98 14.33 -5.04 -13.50
N ASN A 99 14.44 -4.03 -14.36
CA ASN A 99 14.77 -2.65 -14.02
C ASN A 99 13.65 -1.88 -13.29
N GLU A 100 12.45 -2.46 -13.18
CA GLU A 100 11.29 -1.85 -12.53
C GLU A 100 10.71 -2.83 -11.50
N PHE A 101 10.55 -2.37 -10.26
CA PHE A 101 9.94 -3.18 -9.20
C PHE A 101 9.16 -2.32 -8.22
N GLU A 102 8.10 -2.90 -7.63
CA GLU A 102 7.25 -2.25 -6.64
C GLU A 102 7.44 -2.90 -5.27
N ILE A 103 7.65 -2.07 -4.26
CA ILE A 103 7.69 -2.47 -2.85
C ILE A 103 6.62 -1.72 -2.08
N THR A 104 6.12 -2.29 -1.00
CA THR A 104 5.20 -1.59 -0.10
C THR A 104 5.92 -1.32 1.22
N ILE A 105 5.92 -0.06 1.65
CA ILE A 105 6.44 0.38 2.94
C ILE A 105 5.25 0.58 3.87
N SER A 106 5.32 -0.05 5.04
CA SER A 106 4.24 -0.07 6.03
C SER A 106 4.79 0.37 7.39
N ASP A 107 4.00 1.10 8.16
CA ASP A 107 4.29 1.40 9.57
C ASP A 107 3.81 0.23 10.45
N LEU A 108 4.62 -0.24 11.40
CA LEU A 108 4.24 -1.36 12.29
C LEU A 108 3.06 -1.02 13.21
N GLU A 109 2.86 0.27 13.51
CA GLU A 109 1.89 0.73 14.49
C GLU A 109 0.58 1.21 13.86
N GLN A 110 0.57 1.53 12.57
CA GLN A 110 -0.60 2.05 11.85
C GLN A 110 -0.72 1.39 10.48
N ALA A 111 -1.95 1.05 10.06
CA ALA A 111 -2.28 0.49 8.74
C ALA A 111 -2.09 1.49 7.58
N ASN A 112 -1.05 2.31 7.63
CA ASN A 112 -0.64 3.23 6.58
C ASN A 112 0.32 2.46 5.65
N LEU A 113 -0.17 2.20 4.45
CA LEU A 113 0.55 1.49 3.40
C LEU A 113 0.95 2.53 2.35
N ALA A 114 2.25 2.71 2.10
CA ALA A 114 2.72 3.46 0.95
C ALA A 114 3.37 2.48 -0.03
N GLY A 115 2.79 2.38 -1.23
CA GLY A 115 3.43 1.70 -2.34
C GLY A 115 4.56 2.58 -2.86
N VAL A 116 5.77 2.04 -3.02
CA VAL A 116 6.88 2.75 -3.63
C VAL A 116 7.32 1.96 -4.85
N LYS A 117 7.18 2.58 -6.01
CA LYS A 117 7.58 2.01 -7.29
C LYS A 117 8.97 2.52 -7.64
N PHE A 118 9.94 1.61 -7.68
CA PHE A 118 11.33 1.90 -8.03
C PHE A 118 11.54 1.67 -9.53
N ARG A 119 12.23 2.62 -10.17
CA ARG A 119 12.64 2.56 -11.58
C ARG A 119 14.14 2.85 -11.68
N ILE A 120 14.92 1.84 -12.12
CA ILE A 120 16.38 1.88 -12.31
C ILE A 120 16.74 2.20 -13.76
#